data_AF-A0A842Y6G3-F1
#
_entry.id   AF-A0A842Y6G3-F1
#
_cell.length_a   1.000
_cell.length_b   1.000
_cell.length_c   1.000
_cell.angle_alpha   90.00
_cell.angle_beta   90.00
_cell.angle_gamma   90.00
#
_symmetry.space_group_name_H-M   'P 1'
#
loop_
_entity.id
_entity.type
_entity.pdbx_description
1 polymer ?
#
loop_
_entity_poly.entity_id
_entity_poly.type
_entity_poly.pdbx_seq_one_letter_code
_entity_poly.pdbx_strand_id
1 'polypeptide(L)'
;MNKISILSVLAVMVLVFSIGAASAFRGNFFGMDPESREDVVNAIEAKDYDAWKAVMSDRLTEENFNERVAKHTARAEMRELREAKIQAIEAGDYEAFKVAAENWPMLSKIQNEDDFELLVQLHQAKQDGDYETVEELREQLGMLGGFGQHKMSGQFGR
;
A
#
# COMPACT_ATOMS: atom_id res chain seq x y z
N MET A 1 -33.66 -25.43 12.41
CA MET A 1 -33.28 -24.89 11.09
C MET A 1 -33.81 -23.48 10.99
N ASN A 2 -33.02 -22.49 11.39
CA ASN A 2 -33.44 -21.09 11.38
C ASN A 2 -32.76 -20.40 10.21
N LYS A 3 -33.59 -19.90 9.30
CA LYS A 3 -33.22 -19.15 8.10
C LYS A 3 -32.56 -17.84 8.56
N ILE A 4 -31.24 -17.74 8.43
CA ILE A 4 -30.52 -16.49 8.63
C ILE A 4 -30.90 -15.59 7.45
N SER A 5 -31.69 -14.56 7.72
CA SER A 5 -32.11 -13.55 6.76
C SER A 5 -30.90 -12.81 6.18
N ILE A 6 -30.73 -12.90 4.86
CA ILE A 6 -29.67 -12.33 4.03
C ILE A 6 -29.87 -10.80 3.85
N LEU A 7 -30.25 -10.06 4.89
CA LEU A 7 -30.59 -8.63 4.77
C LEU A 7 -29.98 -7.79 5.88
N SER A 8 -28.68 -7.47 5.75
CA SER A 8 -28.12 -6.19 6.18
C SER A 8 -26.69 -5.95 5.64
N VAL A 9 -26.43 -6.31 4.38
CA VAL A 9 -25.16 -6.01 3.67
C VAL A 9 -25.11 -4.56 3.14
N LEU A 10 -26.15 -3.76 3.35
CA LEU A 10 -26.26 -2.39 2.84
C LEU A 10 -26.02 -1.33 3.94
N ALA A 11 -24.86 -1.38 4.59
CA ALA A 11 -24.31 -0.18 5.23
C ALA A 11 -23.74 0.72 4.12
N VAL A 12 -24.65 1.49 3.51
CA VAL A 12 -24.35 2.51 2.50
C VAL A 12 -23.29 3.45 3.06
N MET A 13 -22.05 3.31 2.60
CA MET A 13 -20.99 4.29 2.79
C MET A 13 -21.39 5.53 1.97
N VAL A 14 -22.18 6.42 2.56
CA VAL A 14 -22.43 7.76 1.99
C VAL A 14 -21.14 8.55 2.13
N LEU A 15 -20.23 8.37 1.17
CA LEU A 15 -19.11 9.27 0.96
C LEU A 15 -19.69 10.57 0.38
N VAL A 16 -19.88 11.57 1.25
CA VAL A 16 -20.24 12.92 0.84
C VAL A 16 -19.04 13.51 0.10
N PHE A 17 -19.04 13.39 -1.23
CA PHE A 17 -18.03 14.00 -2.09
C PHE A 17 -18.32 15.49 -2.23
N SER A 18 -17.58 16.32 -1.47
CA SER A 18 -17.52 17.75 -1.73
C SER A 18 -16.84 17.98 -3.08
N ILE A 19 -17.61 18.54 -4.02
CA ILE A 19 -17.24 18.82 -5.41
C ILE A 19 -16.05 19.80 -5.39
N GLY A 20 -14.84 19.30 -5.65
CA GLY A 20 -13.64 20.15 -5.66
C GLY A 20 -12.35 19.53 -6.20
N ALA A 21 -12.26 18.21 -6.46
CA ALA A 21 -11.00 17.62 -6.92
C ALA A 21 -11.19 16.43 -7.87
N ALA A 22 -11.46 16.70 -9.15
CA ALA A 22 -11.36 15.68 -10.22
C ALA A 22 -9.94 15.05 -10.27
N SER A 23 -8.93 15.71 -9.73
CA SER A 23 -7.54 15.27 -9.68
C SER A 23 -7.25 14.15 -8.66
N ALA A 24 -8.07 13.97 -7.61
CA ALA A 24 -7.84 12.93 -6.59
C ALA A 24 -8.32 11.53 -7.01
N PHE A 25 -9.15 11.44 -8.05
CA PHE A 25 -9.73 10.17 -8.53
C PHE A 25 -8.89 9.44 -9.58
N ARG A 26 -7.74 10.00 -9.99
CA ARG A 26 -6.88 9.40 -11.02
C ARG A 26 -6.13 8.14 -10.56
N GLY A 27 -6.23 7.78 -9.27
CA GLY A 27 -5.67 6.55 -8.72
C GLY A 27 -6.40 5.29 -9.21
N ASN A 28 -5.87 4.11 -8.85
CA ASN A 28 -6.51 2.82 -9.12
C ASN A 28 -7.78 2.65 -8.26
N PHE A 29 -8.87 3.31 -8.67
CA PHE A 29 -10.14 3.32 -7.96
C PHE A 29 -10.69 1.88 -7.93
N PHE A 30 -10.65 1.22 -6.78
CA PHE A 30 -11.19 -0.13 -6.63
C PHE A 30 -10.59 -1.21 -7.56
N GLY A 31 -9.40 -1.04 -8.15
CA GLY A 31 -8.91 -2.00 -9.16
C GLY A 31 -9.67 -1.94 -10.49
N MET A 32 -10.31 -0.81 -10.75
CA MET A 32 -11.14 -0.58 -11.94
C MET A 32 -10.26 -0.38 -13.16
N ASP A 33 -10.71 -0.96 -14.28
CA ASP A 33 -10.12 -0.67 -15.58
C ASP A 33 -10.30 0.82 -15.94
N PRO A 34 -9.59 1.33 -16.94
CA PRO A 34 -9.71 2.73 -17.35
C PRO A 34 -11.12 3.16 -17.79
N GLU A 35 -11.88 2.29 -18.45
CA GLU A 35 -13.18 2.61 -19.03
C GLU A 35 -14.24 2.76 -17.93
N SER A 36 -14.35 1.78 -17.03
CA SER A 36 -15.27 1.86 -15.90
C SER A 36 -14.96 3.06 -14.97
N ARG A 37 -13.70 3.53 -14.92
CA ARG A 37 -13.33 4.75 -14.16
C ARG A 37 -13.86 6.01 -14.82
N GLU A 38 -13.78 6.09 -16.14
CA GLU A 38 -14.30 7.21 -16.90
C GLU A 38 -15.81 7.34 -16.68
N ASP A 39 -16.54 6.22 -16.68
CA ASP A 39 -17.99 6.21 -16.41
C ASP A 39 -18.35 6.70 -15.01
N VAL A 40 -17.59 6.28 -13.98
CA VAL A 40 -17.77 6.79 -12.61
C VAL A 40 -17.51 8.29 -12.54
N VAL A 41 -16.44 8.77 -13.18
CA VAL A 41 -16.10 10.20 -13.20
C VAL A 41 -17.19 11.00 -13.90
N ASN A 42 -17.63 10.55 -15.08
CA ASN A 42 -18.70 11.20 -15.84
C ASN A 42 -20.01 11.28 -15.03
N ALA A 43 -20.38 10.20 -14.35
CA ALA A 43 -21.55 10.18 -13.48
C ALA A 43 -21.42 11.17 -12.30
N ILE A 44 -20.24 11.29 -11.69
CA ILE A 44 -19.97 12.26 -10.62
C ILE A 44 -20.05 13.70 -11.13
N GLU A 45 -19.42 14.00 -12.28
CA GLU A 45 -19.43 15.33 -12.89
C GLU A 45 -20.84 15.76 -13.29
N ALA A 46 -21.64 14.82 -13.81
CA ALA A 46 -23.04 15.02 -14.13
C ALA A 46 -23.96 15.06 -12.89
N LYS A 47 -23.45 14.72 -11.70
CA LYS A 47 -24.23 14.48 -10.47
C LYS A 47 -25.35 13.45 -10.67
N ASP A 48 -25.10 12.47 -11.54
CA ASP A 48 -26.02 11.38 -11.85
C ASP A 48 -25.78 10.20 -10.91
N TYR A 49 -26.59 10.16 -9.84
CA TYR A 49 -26.51 9.11 -8.84
C TYR A 49 -26.86 7.73 -9.41
N ASP A 50 -27.82 7.65 -10.34
CA ASP A 50 -28.28 6.36 -10.87
C ASP A 50 -27.24 5.77 -11.82
N ALA A 51 -26.60 6.61 -12.67
CA ALA A 51 -25.47 6.19 -13.47
C ALA A 51 -24.28 5.73 -12.61
N TRP A 52 -23.93 6.50 -11.57
CA TRP A 52 -22.87 6.13 -10.64
C TRP A 52 -23.18 4.79 -9.95
N LYS A 53 -24.43 4.64 -9.47
CA LYS A 53 -24.88 3.44 -8.78
C LYS A 53 -24.84 2.22 -9.70
N ALA A 54 -25.26 2.35 -10.95
CA ALA A 54 -25.21 1.25 -11.91
C ALA A 54 -23.77 0.71 -12.07
N VAL A 55 -22.81 1.59 -12.33
CA VAL A 55 -21.40 1.22 -12.49
C VAL A 55 -20.80 0.63 -11.21
N MET A 56 -21.20 1.13 -10.04
CA MET A 56 -20.71 0.62 -8.75
C MET A 56 -21.36 -0.70 -8.35
N SER A 57 -22.65 -0.88 -8.60
CA SER A 57 -23.43 -2.07 -8.21
C SER A 57 -22.88 -3.34 -8.85
N ASP A 58 -22.45 -3.29 -10.11
CA ASP A 58 -21.84 -4.43 -10.80
C ASP A 58 -20.56 -4.94 -10.12
N ARG A 59 -19.92 -4.08 -9.32
CA ARG A 59 -18.66 -4.39 -8.63
C ARG A 59 -18.85 -4.78 -7.18
N LEU A 60 -20.04 -4.57 -6.62
CA LEU A 60 -20.38 -4.96 -5.26
C LEU A 60 -20.79 -6.44 -5.22
N THR A 61 -19.90 -7.30 -5.70
CA THR A 61 -20.07 -8.76 -5.63
C THR A 61 -19.49 -9.30 -4.31
N GLU A 62 -20.03 -10.42 -3.84
CA GLU A 62 -19.51 -11.12 -2.65
C GLU A 62 -18.04 -11.55 -2.86
N GLU A 63 -17.68 -11.96 -4.08
CA GLU A 63 -16.30 -12.29 -4.46
C GLU A 63 -15.35 -11.09 -4.28
N ASN A 64 -15.70 -9.92 -4.82
CA ASN A 64 -14.88 -8.71 -4.67
C ASN A 64 -14.76 -8.26 -3.21
N PHE A 65 -15.81 -8.46 -2.41
CA PHE A 65 -15.77 -8.19 -0.98
C PHE A 65 -14.78 -9.13 -0.28
N ASN A 66 -14.89 -10.44 -0.51
CA ASN A 66 -14.02 -11.43 0.11
C ASN A 66 -12.55 -11.23 -0.30
N GLU A 67 -12.28 -10.86 -1.56
CA GLU A 67 -10.93 -10.51 -2.02
C GLU A 67 -10.35 -9.32 -1.23
N ARG A 68 -11.18 -8.30 -0.94
CA ARG A 68 -10.75 -7.14 -0.14
C ARG A 68 -10.48 -7.50 1.30
N VAL A 69 -11.33 -8.32 1.90
CA VAL A 69 -11.12 -8.83 3.26
C VAL A 69 -9.78 -9.57 3.32
N ALA A 70 -9.53 -10.48 2.38
CA ALA A 70 -8.26 -11.22 2.31
C ALA A 70 -7.06 -10.28 2.16
N LYS A 71 -7.11 -9.30 1.23
CA LYS A 71 -6.04 -8.30 1.06
C LYS A 71 -5.85 -7.44 2.31
N HIS A 72 -6.91 -7.08 3.02
CA HIS A 72 -6.83 -6.28 4.23
C HIS A 72 -6.18 -7.07 5.37
N THR A 73 -6.61 -8.31 5.59
CA THR A 73 -6.01 -9.21 6.58
C THR A 73 -4.52 -9.42 6.30
N ALA A 74 -4.17 -9.76 5.05
CA ALA A 74 -2.76 -9.91 4.66
C ALA A 74 -1.96 -8.61 4.89
N ARG A 75 -2.54 -7.43 4.63
CA ARG A 75 -1.87 -6.15 4.91
C ARG A 75 -1.70 -5.89 6.41
N ALA A 76 -2.66 -6.29 7.24
CA ALA A 76 -2.56 -6.15 8.69
C ALA A 76 -1.40 -7.01 9.22
N GLU A 77 -1.33 -8.27 8.80
CA GLU A 77 -0.21 -9.17 9.14
C GLU A 77 1.14 -8.58 8.69
N MET A 78 1.20 -8.04 7.47
CA MET A 78 2.41 -7.39 6.97
C MET A 78 2.78 -6.09 7.72
N ARG A 79 1.81 -5.40 8.35
CA ARG A 79 2.08 -4.24 9.20
C ARG A 79 2.76 -4.68 10.50
N GLU A 80 2.24 -5.72 11.15
CA GLU A 80 2.83 -6.24 12.38
C GLU A 80 4.28 -6.71 12.16
N LEU A 81 4.54 -7.45 11.08
CA LEU A 81 5.91 -7.84 10.72
C LEU A 81 6.81 -6.64 10.43
N ARG A 82 6.27 -5.60 9.77
CA ARG A 82 7.02 -4.37 9.50
C ARG A 82 7.35 -3.62 10.78
N GLU A 83 6.40 -3.53 11.72
CA GLU A 83 6.59 -2.86 13.00
C GLU A 83 7.62 -3.57 13.86
N ALA A 84 7.53 -4.90 14.00
CA ALA A 84 8.51 -5.69 14.74
C ALA A 84 9.94 -5.51 14.20
N LYS A 85 10.10 -5.49 12.86
CA LYS A 85 11.38 -5.19 12.23
C LYS A 85 11.90 -3.79 12.52
N ILE A 86 11.03 -2.78 12.44
CA ILE A 86 11.42 -1.39 12.71
C ILE A 86 11.85 -1.25 14.17
N GLN A 87 11.09 -1.82 15.10
CA GLN A 87 11.44 -1.80 16.52
C GLN A 87 12.80 -2.47 16.79
N ALA A 88 13.08 -3.61 16.15
CA ALA A 88 14.37 -4.26 16.29
C ALA A 88 15.53 -3.40 15.76
N ILE A 89 15.33 -2.71 14.63
CA ILE A 89 16.32 -1.76 14.07
C ILE A 89 16.52 -0.57 15.02
N GLU A 90 15.44 0.05 15.51
CA GLU A 90 15.49 1.19 16.43
C GLU A 90 16.14 0.82 17.77
N ALA A 91 15.97 -0.42 18.22
CA ALA A 91 16.59 -0.95 19.43
C ALA A 91 18.05 -1.42 19.22
N GLY A 92 18.53 -1.51 17.97
CA GLY A 92 19.82 -2.13 17.67
C GLY A 92 19.88 -3.63 18.01
N ASP A 93 18.75 -4.33 18.01
CA ASP A 93 18.66 -5.74 18.37
C ASP A 93 18.71 -6.66 17.13
N TYR A 94 19.91 -7.15 16.82
CA TYR A 94 20.15 -8.00 15.65
C TYR A 94 19.41 -9.34 15.71
N GLU A 95 19.31 -9.96 16.89
CA GLU A 95 18.64 -11.26 17.03
C GLU A 95 17.13 -11.13 16.90
N ALA A 96 16.53 -10.08 17.50
CA ALA A 96 15.12 -9.77 17.28
C ALA A 96 14.84 -9.44 15.81
N PHE A 97 15.76 -8.71 15.16
CA PHE A 97 15.65 -8.39 13.74
C PHE A 97 15.64 -9.64 12.87
N LYS A 98 16.55 -10.59 13.08
CA LYS A 98 16.61 -11.86 12.32
C LYS A 98 15.30 -12.62 12.38
N VAL A 99 14.70 -12.71 13.57
CA VAL A 99 13.40 -13.39 13.76
C VAL A 99 12.29 -12.63 13.01
N ALA A 100 12.20 -11.32 13.19
CA ALA A 100 11.18 -10.49 12.54
C ALA A 100 11.34 -10.42 11.01
N ALA A 101 12.56 -10.60 10.51
CA ALA A 101 12.92 -10.51 9.10
C ALA A 101 13.06 -11.87 8.39
N GLU A 102 12.76 -12.99 9.04
CA GLU A 102 12.96 -14.35 8.50
C GLU A 102 12.40 -14.52 7.07
N ASN A 103 11.21 -13.96 6.81
CA ASN A 103 10.54 -14.03 5.51
C ASN A 103 10.83 -12.83 4.59
N TRP A 104 11.76 -11.96 4.97
CA TRP A 104 12.11 -10.78 4.17
C TRP A 104 13.13 -11.15 3.09
N PRO A 105 12.82 -10.98 1.79
CA PRO A 105 13.74 -11.37 0.71
C PRO A 105 15.11 -10.69 0.76
N MET A 106 15.18 -9.50 1.35
CA MET A 106 16.43 -8.75 1.50
C MET A 106 17.24 -9.17 2.74
N LEU A 107 16.75 -10.09 3.57
CA LEU A 107 17.52 -10.60 4.72
C LEU A 107 18.87 -11.20 4.26
N SER A 108 18.93 -11.77 3.06
CA SER A 108 20.18 -12.27 2.45
C SER A 108 21.30 -11.22 2.30
N LYS A 109 20.96 -9.93 2.40
CA LYS A 109 21.91 -8.80 2.37
C LYS A 109 22.45 -8.42 3.75
N ILE A 110 21.85 -8.95 4.81
CA ILE A 110 22.22 -8.70 6.21
C ILE A 110 22.64 -10.05 6.80
N GLN A 111 23.93 -10.38 6.72
CA GLN A 111 24.43 -11.71 7.07
C GLN A 111 25.04 -11.75 8.48
N ASN A 112 25.45 -10.61 9.01
CA ASN A 112 26.14 -10.47 10.29
C ASN A 112 25.74 -9.16 11.00
N GLU A 113 26.28 -8.95 12.20
CA GLU A 113 26.03 -7.76 13.04
C GLU A 113 26.55 -6.48 12.39
N ASP A 114 27.66 -6.51 11.64
CA ASP A 114 28.21 -5.32 10.98
C ASP A 114 27.27 -4.86 9.84
N ASP A 115 26.73 -5.78 9.04
CA ASP A 115 25.72 -5.47 8.02
C ASP A 115 24.44 -4.89 8.67
N PHE A 116 24.08 -5.39 9.86
CA PHE A 116 22.93 -4.90 10.59
C PHE A 116 23.16 -3.48 11.13
N GLU A 117 24.36 -3.18 11.63
CA GLU A 117 24.72 -1.83 12.07
C GLU A 117 24.63 -0.82 10.91
N LEU A 118 25.06 -1.20 9.69
CA LEU A 118 24.85 -0.39 8.48
C LEU A 118 23.36 -0.17 8.19
N LEU A 119 22.51 -1.17 8.43
CA LEU A 119 21.06 -1.04 8.29
C LEU A 119 20.46 -0.07 9.32
N VAL A 120 20.95 -0.08 10.57
CA VAL A 120 20.54 0.87 11.62
C VAL A 120 20.92 2.30 11.22
N GLN A 121 22.16 2.51 10.77
CA GLN A 121 22.60 3.82 10.28
C GLN A 121 21.79 4.28 9.07
N LEU A 122 21.47 3.37 8.16
CA LEU A 122 20.64 3.66 7.00
C LEU A 122 19.22 4.05 7.40
N HIS A 123 18.66 3.40 8.43
CA HIS A 123 17.37 3.78 9.00
C HIS A 123 17.42 5.19 9.58
N GLN A 124 18.44 5.51 10.36
CA GLN A 124 18.63 6.83 10.97
C GLN A 124 18.81 7.92 9.92
N ALA A 125 19.72 7.76 8.97
CA ALA A 125 19.93 8.71 7.87
C ALA A 125 18.63 8.98 7.08
N LYS A 126 17.81 7.96 6.90
CA LYS A 126 16.48 8.11 6.27
C LYS A 126 15.50 8.89 7.14
N GLN A 127 15.51 8.71 8.46
CA GLN A 127 14.69 9.53 9.37
C GLN A 127 15.13 11.01 9.35
N ASP A 128 16.44 11.24 9.25
CA ASP A 128 17.05 12.57 9.23
C ASP A 128 16.94 13.26 7.85
N GLY A 129 16.55 12.52 6.81
CA GLY A 129 16.44 13.03 5.45
C GLY A 129 17.78 13.19 4.72
N ASP A 130 18.83 12.55 5.22
CA ASP A 130 20.17 12.55 4.62
C ASP A 130 20.24 11.52 3.48
N TYR A 131 19.80 11.94 2.29
CA TYR A 131 19.74 11.07 1.12
C TYR A 131 21.11 10.73 0.53
N GLU A 132 22.16 11.51 0.82
CA GLU A 132 23.53 11.21 0.37
C GLU A 132 24.06 10.01 1.15
N THR A 133 24.01 10.07 2.48
CA THR A 133 24.39 8.96 3.37
C THR A 133 23.53 7.72 3.12
N VAL A 134 22.23 7.87 2.86
CA VAL A 134 21.36 6.74 2.50
C VAL A 134 21.87 6.02 1.25
N GLU A 135 22.27 6.73 0.19
CA GLU A 135 22.69 6.07 -1.04
C GLU A 135 24.03 5.33 -0.86
N GLU A 136 24.98 5.92 -0.13
CA GLU A 136 26.25 5.27 0.21
C GLU A 136 26.04 3.98 1.02
N LEU A 137 25.18 4.02 2.05
CA LEU A 137 24.89 2.85 2.87
C LEU A 137 24.13 1.77 2.08
N ARG A 138 23.27 2.16 1.14
CA ARG A 138 22.60 1.20 0.24
C ARG A 138 23.58 0.52 -0.70
N GLU A 139 24.59 1.23 -1.17
CA GLU A 139 25.67 0.66 -1.97
C GLU A 139 26.44 -0.38 -1.17
N GLN A 140 26.85 -0.04 0.05
CA GLN A 140 27.58 -0.95 0.94
C GLN A 140 26.78 -2.23 1.24
N LEU A 141 25.47 -2.11 1.46
CA LEU A 141 24.58 -3.25 1.68
C LEU A 141 24.22 -4.03 0.40
N GLY A 142 24.69 -3.60 -0.77
CA GLY A 142 24.32 -4.22 -2.05
C GLY A 142 22.82 -4.16 -2.34
N MET A 143 22.16 -3.08 -1.89
CA MET A 143 20.73 -2.78 -2.06
C MET A 143 20.44 -1.79 -3.19
N LEU A 144 21.47 -1.44 -3.99
CA LEU A 144 21.31 -0.68 -5.22
C LEU A 144 20.50 -1.49 -6.24
N GLY A 145 19.43 -0.89 -6.77
CA GLY A 145 18.63 -1.48 -7.86
C GLY A 145 17.40 -2.33 -7.47
N GLY A 146 17.08 -2.49 -6.18
CA GLY A 146 15.94 -3.32 -5.72
C GLY A 146 14.61 -2.60 -5.49
N PHE A 147 14.61 -1.26 -5.33
CA PHE A 147 13.37 -0.50 -5.34
C PHE A 147 12.98 -0.28 -6.78
N GLY A 148 11.88 -0.92 -7.18
CA GLY A 148 11.45 -1.03 -8.57
C GLY A 148 11.72 0.24 -9.36
N GLN A 149 12.26 0.05 -10.55
CA GLN A 149 12.17 1.02 -11.65
C GLN A 149 10.68 1.32 -11.93
N HIS A 150 9.98 1.96 -11.00
CA HIS A 150 8.97 2.91 -11.38
C HIS A 150 9.76 4.02 -12.06
N LYS A 151 9.83 3.89 -13.39
CA LYS A 151 9.89 5.03 -14.28
C LYS A 151 8.97 6.08 -13.68
N MET A 152 9.54 7.03 -12.94
CA MET A 152 9.01 8.38 -12.85
C MET A 152 9.11 8.93 -14.28
N SER A 153 8.27 8.42 -15.20
CA SER A 153 8.10 9.03 -16.50
C SER A 153 7.50 10.38 -16.21
N GLY A 154 8.37 11.39 -16.21
CA GLY A 154 8.02 12.79 -16.13
C GLY A 154 6.98 13.10 -17.21
N GLN A 155 5.72 13.02 -16.81
CA GLN A 155 4.60 13.64 -17.49
C GLN A 155 4.22 14.89 -16.70
N PHE A 156 5.23 15.72 -16.44
CA PHE A 156 5.10 17.13 -16.09
C PHE A 156 6.06 17.86 -17.01
N GLY A 157 5.56 18.30 -18.16
CA GLY A 157 6.38 19.04 -19.12
C GLY A 157 5.87 18.94 -20.55
N ARG A 158 4.68 19.49 -20.80
CA ARG A 158 4.35 20.36 -21.95
C ARG A 158 2.89 20.80 -21.84
#